data_AF-A0A540WID4-F1
#
_entry.id   AF-A0A540WID4-F1
#
_cell.length_a   1.000
_cell.length_b   1.000
_cell.length_c   1.000
_cell.angle_alpha   90.00
_cell.angle_beta   90.00
_cell.angle_gamma   90.00
#
_symmetry.space_group_name_H-M   'P 1'
#
loop_
_entity.id
_entity.type
_entity.pdbx_description
1 polymer ?
#
loop_
_entity_poly.entity_id
_entity_poly.type
_entity_poly.pdbx_seq_one_letter_code
_entity_poly.pdbx_strand_id
1 'polypeptide(L)'
;QGLMVFQSRNIADARIYGAEMKAGVDFGQISPALQGWALRSSVAWSRGDNRTEDTPLDSVDPLRGTVGLMYDTDTWGVELAGTFVKRKDRVTAATVYRPAGYGVADLMAHWNFAPGATFNVGVFNLGDKRYIDWSN
;
A
#
# COMPACT_ATOMS: atom_id res chain seq x y z
N GLN A 1 -23.88 16.75 26.59
CA GLN A 1 -23.26 16.26 25.35
C GLN A 1 -21.82 16.77 25.34
N GLY A 2 -20.83 15.88 25.49
CA GLY A 2 -19.42 16.28 25.54
C GLY A 2 -18.85 16.40 24.13
N LEU A 3 -18.24 17.54 23.83
CA LEU A 3 -17.53 17.74 22.56
C LEU A 3 -16.26 16.89 22.55
N MET A 4 -16.06 16.08 21.51
CA MET A 4 -14.76 15.47 21.24
C MET A 4 -13.81 16.60 20.79
N VAL A 5 -12.86 16.94 21.66
CA VAL A 5 -11.82 17.92 21.37
C VAL A 5 -10.59 17.15 20.89
N PHE A 6 -10.23 17.32 19.62
CA PHE A 6 -8.96 16.87 19.09
C PHE A 6 -7.93 17.98 19.29
N GLN A 7 -6.95 17.75 20.17
CA GLN A 7 -5.85 18.68 20.39
C GLN A 7 -4.54 18.01 19.96
N SER A 8 -3.82 18.64 19.04
CA SER A 8 -2.46 18.22 18.71
C SER A 8 -1.56 18.51 19.91
N ARG A 9 -1.09 17.45 20.58
CA ARG A 9 -0.04 17.53 21.59
C ARG A 9 1.26 17.05 20.99
N ASN A 10 2.31 17.83 21.20
CA ASN A 10 3.64 17.47 20.76
C ASN A 10 4.15 16.29 21.60
N ILE A 11 4.68 15.25 20.95
CA ILE A 11 5.27 14.10 21.64
C ILE A 11 6.75 14.43 21.84
N ALA A 12 7.16 14.57 23.10
CA ALA A 12 8.50 15.06 23.45
C ALA A 12 9.63 14.08 23.06
N ASP A 13 9.38 12.77 23.16
CA ASP A 13 10.30 11.73 22.66
C ASP A 13 9.52 10.64 21.93
N ALA A 14 9.69 10.58 20.61
CA ALA A 14 9.12 9.57 19.74
C ALA A 14 10.25 8.76 19.08
N ARG A 15 10.12 7.43 19.09
CA ARG A 15 11.01 6.55 18.32
C ARG A 15 10.22 5.76 17.30
N ILE A 16 10.62 5.89 16.05
CA ILE A 16 10.12 5.07 14.93
C ILE A 16 11.29 4.32 14.32
N TYR A 17 11.10 3.04 14.06
CA TYR A 17 12.05 2.22 13.31
C TYR A 17 11.29 1.23 12.45
N GLY A 18 11.90 0.78 11.37
CA GLY A 18 11.25 -0.04 10.38
C GLY A 18 12.21 -0.67 9.39
N ALA A 19 11.63 -1.41 8.46
CA ALA A 19 12.31 -2.01 7.33
C ALA A 19 11.43 -1.86 6.09
N GLU A 20 12.06 -1.54 4.98
CA GLU A 20 11.42 -1.44 3.68
C GLU A 20 12.17 -2.30 2.67
N MET A 21 11.42 -2.95 1.79
CA MET A 21 11.96 -3.77 0.72
C MET A 21 11.20 -3.48 -0.56
N LYS A 22 11.94 -3.37 -1.66
CA LYS A 22 11.42 -3.31 -3.02
C LYS A 22 12.15 -4.32 -3.87
N ALA A 23 11.42 -5.07 -4.69
CA ALA A 23 11.97 -6.02 -5.62
C ALA A 23 11.25 -5.93 -6.96
N GLY A 24 11.99 -6.15 -8.05
CA GLY A 24 11.45 -6.14 -9.40
C GLY A 24 12.19 -7.12 -10.29
N VAL A 25 11.48 -7.78 -11.18
CA VAL A 25 12.05 -8.66 -12.20
C VAL A 25 11.34 -8.41 -13.53
N ASP A 26 12.13 -8.26 -14.57
CA ASP A 26 11.70 -8.30 -15.97
C ASP A 26 12.01 -9.70 -16.50
N PHE A 27 10.97 -10.48 -16.76
CA PHE A 27 11.13 -11.88 -17.11
C PHE A 27 11.66 -12.06 -18.53
N GLY A 28 11.54 -11.05 -19.41
CA GLY A 28 12.12 -11.07 -20.75
C GLY A 28 13.65 -11.20 -20.73
N GLN A 29 14.29 -10.71 -19.67
CA GLN A 29 15.74 -10.84 -19.46
C GLN A 29 16.16 -12.26 -19.05
N ILE A 30 15.22 -13.09 -18.58
CA ILE A 30 15.47 -14.48 -18.15
C ILE A 30 15.13 -15.44 -19.28
N SER A 31 14.01 -15.21 -19.98
CA SER A 31 13.56 -16.04 -21.09
C SER A 31 12.87 -15.17 -22.14
N PRO A 32 13.27 -15.27 -23.42
CA PRO A 32 12.57 -14.58 -24.51
C PRO A 32 11.08 -14.94 -24.59
N ALA A 33 10.68 -16.13 -24.12
CA ALA A 33 9.28 -16.55 -24.09
C ALA A 33 8.42 -15.76 -23.09
N LEU A 34 9.05 -15.01 -22.18
CA LEU A 34 8.40 -14.16 -21.18
C LEU A 34 8.58 -12.66 -21.48
N GLN A 35 8.96 -12.30 -22.71
CA GLN A 35 9.09 -10.91 -23.13
C GLN A 35 7.80 -10.12 -22.80
N GLY A 36 7.98 -8.93 -22.22
CA GLY A 36 6.89 -8.06 -21.79
C GLY A 36 6.34 -8.34 -20.40
N TRP A 37 6.60 -9.52 -19.82
CA TRP A 37 6.18 -9.81 -18.45
C TRP A 37 7.16 -9.22 -17.44
N ALA A 38 6.62 -8.56 -16.41
CA ALA A 38 7.38 -8.10 -15.28
C ALA A 38 6.61 -8.28 -13.97
N LEU A 39 7.33 -8.44 -12.86
CA LEU A 39 6.79 -8.46 -11.51
C LEU A 39 7.47 -7.36 -10.69
N ARG A 40 6.69 -6.56 -9.97
CA ARG A 40 7.17 -5.59 -8.98
C ARG A 40 6.54 -5.90 -7.64
N SER A 41 7.28 -5.68 -6.56
CA SER A 41 6.75 -5.84 -5.21
C SER A 41 7.39 -4.86 -4.25
N SER A 42 6.65 -4.46 -3.23
CA SER A 42 7.16 -3.68 -2.11
C SER A 42 6.54 -4.12 -0.80
N VAL A 43 7.30 -4.00 0.29
CA VAL A 43 6.82 -4.26 1.65
C VAL A 43 7.42 -3.20 2.57
N ALA A 44 6.59 -2.62 3.42
CA ALA A 44 6.98 -1.64 4.42
C ALA A 44 6.45 -2.06 5.79
N TRP A 45 7.36 -2.13 6.76
CA TRP A 45 7.05 -2.42 8.15
C TRP A 45 7.66 -1.35 9.05
N SER A 46 6.88 -0.86 10.01
CA SER A 46 7.36 0.09 10.97
C SER A 46 6.76 -0.15 12.35
N ARG A 47 7.47 0.31 13.37
CA ARG A 47 7.04 0.39 14.76
C ARG A 47 7.37 1.78 15.28
N GLY A 48 6.35 2.45 15.82
CA GLY A 48 6.49 3.72 16.49
C GLY A 48 6.02 3.64 17.93
N ASP A 49 6.74 4.33 18.80
CA ASP A 49 6.47 4.42 20.23
C ASP A 49 6.66 5.86 20.72
N ASN A 50 5.69 6.36 21.48
CA ASN A 50 5.84 7.54 22.34
C ASN A 50 6.57 7.08 23.60
N ARG A 51 7.82 7.51 23.75
CA ARG A 51 8.69 7.12 24.87
C ARG A 51 8.44 7.93 26.13
N THR A 52 7.75 9.07 26.01
CA THR A 52 7.34 9.88 27.16
C THR A 52 6.20 9.20 27.93
N GLU A 53 5.25 8.59 27.22
CA GLU A 53 4.04 7.96 27.81
C GLU A 53 4.08 6.42 27.78
N ASP A 54 5.13 5.83 27.20
CA ASP A 54 5.30 4.39 26.99
C ASP A 54 4.12 3.73 26.25
N THR A 55 3.64 4.41 25.20
CA THR A 55 2.51 3.94 24.36
C THR A 55 2.90 3.84 22.89
N PRO A 56 2.26 2.94 22.11
CA PRO A 56 2.41 2.94 20.66
C PRO A 56 2.03 4.28 20.02
N LEU A 57 2.61 4.58 18.85
CA LEU A 57 2.16 5.69 18.00
C LEU A 57 1.04 5.21 17.07
N ASP A 58 -0.15 5.80 17.23
CA ASP A 58 -1.28 5.53 16.36
C ASP A 58 -1.03 6.02 14.93
N SER A 59 -0.24 7.08 14.73
CA SER A 59 0.09 7.63 13.41
C SER A 59 1.03 6.75 12.57
N VAL A 60 1.57 5.66 13.13
CA VAL A 60 2.47 4.76 12.38
C VAL A 60 1.65 3.67 11.69
N ASP A 61 1.84 3.51 10.38
CA ASP A 61 1.08 2.51 9.63
C ASP A 61 1.38 1.07 10.06
N PRO A 62 0.39 0.16 9.96
CA PRO A 62 0.65 -1.26 10.05
C PRO A 62 1.45 -1.77 8.84
N LEU A 63 1.92 -3.01 8.91
CA LEU A 63 2.59 -3.68 7.79
C LEU A 63 1.74 -3.57 6.51
N ARG A 64 2.34 -3.00 5.46
CA ARG A 64 1.74 -2.84 4.13
C ARG A 64 2.64 -3.48 3.08
N GLY A 65 2.05 -4.14 2.10
CA GLY A 65 2.76 -4.68 0.96
C GLY A 65 1.97 -4.52 -0.34
N THR A 66 2.69 -4.40 -1.44
CA THR A 66 2.15 -4.36 -2.79
C THR A 66 2.85 -5.39 -3.68
N VAL A 67 2.12 -5.93 -4.64
CA VAL A 67 2.66 -6.78 -5.72
C VAL A 67 1.94 -6.43 -7.02
N GLY A 68 2.68 -6.24 -8.08
CA GLY A 68 2.16 -5.91 -9.41
C GLY A 68 2.71 -6.88 -10.44
N LEU A 69 1.82 -7.56 -11.16
CA LEU A 69 2.15 -8.36 -12.34
C LEU A 69 1.77 -7.56 -13.58
N MET A 70 2.75 -7.30 -14.44
CA MET A 70 2.59 -6.49 -15.64
C MET A 70 2.84 -7.33 -16.88
N TYR A 71 2.14 -6.99 -17.94
CA TYR A 71 2.47 -7.38 -19.30
C TYR A 71 2.45 -6.14 -20.20
N ASP A 72 3.61 -5.80 -20.77
CA ASP A 72 3.80 -4.66 -21.64
C ASP A 72 4.24 -5.08 -23.04
N THR A 73 3.67 -4.41 -24.03
CA THR A 73 4.08 -4.42 -25.44
C THR A 73 4.49 -3.02 -25.87
N ASP A 74 4.94 -2.86 -27.12
CA ASP A 74 5.30 -1.55 -27.67
C ASP A 74 4.12 -0.55 -27.70
N THR A 75 2.88 -1.05 -27.79
CA THR A 75 1.70 -0.21 -28.01
C THR A 75 0.69 -0.25 -26.88
N TRP A 76 0.68 -1.28 -26.04
CA TRP A 76 -0.27 -1.40 -24.94
C TRP A 76 0.31 -2.24 -23.81
N GLY A 77 -0.26 -2.10 -22.62
CA GLY A 77 0.09 -2.93 -21.49
C GLY A 77 -1.01 -2.99 -20.45
N VAL A 78 -0.87 -3.94 -19.53
CA VAL A 78 -1.81 -4.19 -18.44
C VAL A 78 -1.04 -4.53 -17.17
N GLU A 79 -1.53 -4.04 -16.04
CA GLU A 79 -1.02 -4.34 -14.71
C GLU A 79 -2.16 -4.79 -13.79
N LEU A 80 -1.98 -5.95 -13.17
CA LEU A 80 -2.76 -6.37 -12.02
C LEU A 80 -1.95 -6.10 -10.75
N ALA A 81 -2.38 -5.12 -9.96
CA ALA A 81 -1.75 -4.73 -8.71
C ALA A 81 -2.57 -5.19 -7.51
N GLY A 82 -1.94 -5.83 -6.54
CA GLY A 82 -2.51 -6.20 -5.25
C GLY A 82 -1.91 -5.38 -4.12
N THR A 83 -2.75 -4.82 -3.26
CA THR A 83 -2.34 -4.13 -2.03
C THR A 83 -2.85 -4.88 -0.81
N PHE A 84 -1.98 -5.16 0.14
CA PHE A 84 -2.27 -5.89 1.37
C PHE A 84 -1.84 -5.10 2.58
N VAL A 85 -2.73 -4.99 3.56
CA VAL A 85 -2.51 -4.26 4.80
C VAL A 85 -2.88 -5.14 5.97
N LYS A 86 -1.92 -5.33 6.89
CA LYS A 86 -2.18 -6.07 8.13
C LYS A 86 -3.08 -5.23 9.04
N ARG A 87 -3.91 -5.90 9.85
CA ARG A 87 -4.61 -5.25 10.96
C ARG A 87 -3.62 -4.51 11.86
N LYS A 88 -3.97 -3.29 12.26
CA LYS A 88 -3.25 -2.52 13.27
C LYS A 88 -3.54 -3.09 14.66
N ASP A 89 -2.57 -3.81 15.22
CA ASP A 89 -2.70 -4.38 16.57
C ASP A 89 -2.11 -3.46 17.66
N ARG A 90 -1.13 -2.61 17.31
CA ARG A 90 -0.48 -1.66 18.25
C ARG A 90 -1.18 -0.32 18.21
N VAL A 91 -1.98 -0.03 19.23
CA VAL A 91 -2.73 1.22 19.39
C VAL A 91 -2.54 1.76 20.81
N THR A 92 -2.74 3.06 21.00
CA THR A 92 -2.57 3.75 22.30
C THR A 92 -3.53 3.25 23.39
N ALA A 93 -4.75 2.86 23.04
CA ALA A 93 -5.76 2.41 23.99
C ALA A 93 -6.66 1.30 23.45
N ALA A 94 -7.18 0.44 24.34
CA ALA A 94 -8.08 -0.66 23.98
C ALA A 94 -9.43 -0.20 23.40
N THR A 95 -9.82 1.04 23.69
CA THR A 95 -11.04 1.70 23.19
C THR A 95 -10.91 2.16 21.73
N VAL A 96 -9.69 2.20 21.17
CA VAL A 96 -9.47 2.57 19.78
C VAL A 96 -10.05 1.48 18.88
N TYR A 97 -10.91 1.89 17.94
CA TYR A 97 -11.44 0.99 16.94
C TYR A 97 -10.32 0.52 16.01
N ARG A 98 -10.20 -0.81 15.87
CA ARG A 98 -9.15 -1.45 15.07
C ARG A 98 -9.79 -2.11 13.86
N PRO A 99 -9.78 -1.48 12.68
CA PRO A 99 -10.32 -2.10 11.48
C PRO A 99 -9.53 -3.37 11.14
N ALA A 100 -10.22 -4.35 10.53
CA ALA A 100 -9.55 -5.55 10.06
C ALA A 100 -8.50 -5.19 8.98
N GLY A 101 -7.48 -6.03 8.86
CA GLY A 101 -6.59 -5.97 7.69
C GLY A 101 -7.37 -6.22 6.41
N TYR A 102 -6.85 -5.73 5.29
CA TYR A 102 -7.51 -5.85 3.99
C TYR A 102 -6.53 -6.21 2.89
N GLY A 103 -7.11 -6.75 1.81
CA GLY A 103 -6.45 -6.97 0.53
C GLY A 103 -7.37 -6.46 -0.57
N VAL A 104 -6.82 -5.70 -1.50
CA VAL A 104 -7.53 -5.20 -2.69
C VAL A 104 -6.69 -5.45 -3.92
N ALA A 105 -7.37 -5.58 -5.06
CA ALA A 105 -6.73 -5.73 -6.36
C ALA A 105 -7.25 -4.63 -7.29
N ASP A 106 -6.34 -4.07 -8.08
CA ASP A 106 -6.56 -3.01 -9.03
C ASP A 106 -6.07 -3.48 -10.41
N LEU A 107 -6.86 -3.23 -11.45
CA LEU A 107 -6.48 -3.51 -12.83
C LEU A 107 -6.29 -2.20 -13.56
N MET A 108 -5.12 -2.00 -14.15
CA MET A 108 -4.78 -0.82 -14.95
C MET A 108 -4.34 -1.26 -16.33
N ALA A 109 -4.70 -0.50 -17.35
CA ALA A 109 -4.26 -0.73 -18.72
C ALA A 109 -3.95 0.59 -19.41
N HIS A 110 -3.00 0.54 -20.34
CA HIS A 110 -2.64 1.65 -21.20
C HIS A 110 -2.61 1.21 -22.67
N TRP A 111 -2.89 2.15 -23.56
CA TRP A 111 -2.82 1.95 -25.00
C TRP A 111 -2.34 3.22 -25.70
N ASN A 112 -1.16 3.15 -26.31
CA ASN A 112 -0.59 4.13 -27.23
C ASN A 112 -1.23 3.97 -28.61
N PHE A 113 -2.33 4.68 -28.87
CA PHE A 113 -3.13 4.52 -30.09
C PHE A 113 -2.66 5.41 -31.26
N ALA A 114 -1.85 6.43 -30.99
CA ALA A 114 -1.20 7.26 -32.00
C ALA A 114 0.12 7.86 -31.44
N PRO A 115 1.03 8.35 -32.30
CA PRO A 115 2.24 9.04 -31.83
C PRO A 115 1.89 10.21 -30.91
N GLY A 116 2.39 10.15 -29.67
CA GLY A 116 2.13 11.16 -28.63
C GLY A 116 0.75 11.07 -27.96
N ALA A 117 -0.04 10.03 -28.22
CA ALA A 117 -1.36 9.85 -27.62
C ALA A 117 -1.52 8.49 -26.91
N THR A 118 -1.85 8.54 -25.62
CA THR A 118 -2.04 7.36 -24.77
C THR A 118 -3.41 7.42 -24.10
N PHE A 119 -4.15 6.32 -24.18
CA PHE A 119 -5.36 6.09 -23.41
C PHE A 119 -5.03 5.23 -22.18
N ASN A 120 -5.44 5.67 -21.00
CA ASN A 120 -5.26 4.93 -19.75
C ASN A 120 -6.61 4.64 -19.13
N VAL A 121 -6.78 3.43 -18.62
CA VAL A 121 -8.00 3.01 -17.90
C VAL A 121 -7.63 2.20 -16.68
N GLY A 122 -8.36 2.40 -15.59
CA GLY A 122 -8.16 1.70 -14.34
C GLY A 122 -9.49 1.31 -13.70
N VAL A 123 -9.55 0.10 -13.17
CA VAL A 123 -10.63 -0.37 -12.30
C VAL A 123 -10.00 -0.74 -10.96
N PHE A 124 -10.33 0.07 -9.95
CA PHE A 124 -9.78 -0.10 -8.60
C PHE A 124 -10.72 -0.91 -7.74
N ASN A 125 -10.15 -1.67 -6.80
CA ASN A 125 -10.88 -2.54 -5.89
C ASN A 125 -11.83 -3.49 -6.65
N LEU A 126 -11.28 -4.30 -7.55
CA LEU A 126 -12.01 -5.25 -8.41
C LEU A 126 -12.97 -6.16 -7.63
N GLY A 127 -12.64 -6.46 -6.38
CA GLY A 127 -13.44 -7.31 -5.50
C GLY A 127 -14.52 -6.57 -4.70
N ASP A 128 -14.74 -5.27 -4.94
CA ASP A 128 -15.66 -4.41 -4.17
C ASP A 128 -15.50 -4.58 -2.65
N LYS A 129 -14.24 -4.66 -2.21
CA LYS A 129 -13.95 -4.86 -0.79
C LYS A 129 -14.29 -3.58 -0.05
N ARG A 130 -15.16 -3.67 0.96
CA ARG A 130 -15.32 -2.62 1.96
C ARG A 130 -14.23 -2.73 3.00
N TYR A 131 -13.48 -1.66 3.19
CA TYR A 131 -12.40 -1.58 4.18
C TYR A 131 -12.28 -0.16 4.72
N ILE A 132 -11.57 -0.03 5.85
CA ILE A 132 -11.17 1.25 6.43
C ILE A 132 -9.65 1.25 6.40
N ASP A 133 -9.07 2.24 5.74
CA ASP A 133 -7.63 2.41 5.72
C ASP A 133 -7.18 3.10 7.00
N TRP A 134 -6.08 2.64 7.60
CA TRP A 134 -5.62 3.20 8.88
C TRP A 134 -5.03 4.61 8.71
N SER A 135 -4.44 4.87 7.55
CA SER A 135 -3.77 6.12 7.21
C SER A 135 -4.69 7.27 6.76
N ASN A 136 -6.01 7.05 6.66
CA ASN A 136 -6.98 8.01 6.11
C ASN A 136 -8.14 8.32 7.06
#